data_AF-A0A0A2E680-F1
#
_entry.id   AF-A0A0A2E680-F1
#
_cell.length_a   1.000
_cell.length_b   1.000
_cell.length_c   1.000
_cell.angle_alpha   90.00
_cell.angle_beta   90.00
_cell.angle_gamma   90.00
#
_symmetry.space_group_name_H-M   'P 1'
#
loop_
_entity.id
_entity.type
_entity.pdbx_description
1 polymer ?
#
loop_
_entity_poly.entity_id
_entity_poly.type
_entity_poly.pdbx_seq_one_letter_code
_entity_poly.pdbx_strand_id
1 'polypeptide(L)'
;MDRQKLMLCGLQISDWIGVVEIIVTSAIGIWIAVTVQNNLTKSRYLKEYFINEVKDIRDLYKSFINRLYKSEISAIDIKDWFKVMSERTQNLDKFLCEEYCKFDSFLIVSKHAEIQQKITSMDEFNENYKAPTISFANSSKNEILKLHSELSCVLTQRIIDINSAKKRKKKKKSI
;
A
#
# COMPACT_ATOMS: atom_id res chain seq x y z
N MET A 1 15.14 51.16 54.43
CA MET A 1 15.40 51.33 52.98
C MET A 1 15.38 49.99 52.23
N ASP A 2 14.62 48.99 52.73
CA ASP A 2 14.62 47.63 52.16
C ASP A 2 13.34 47.25 51.39
N ARG A 3 12.18 47.84 51.72
CA ARG A 3 10.90 47.44 51.10
C ARG A 3 10.76 47.87 49.63
N GLN A 4 11.34 49.00 49.24
CA GLN A 4 11.28 49.46 47.84
C GLN A 4 12.24 48.69 46.91
N LYS A 5 13.42 48.26 47.40
CA LYS A 5 14.30 47.35 46.64
C LYS A 5 13.69 45.97 46.47
N LEU A 6 12.98 45.46 47.49
CA LEU A 6 12.28 44.17 47.40
C LEU A 6 11.12 44.18 46.39
N MET A 7 10.34 45.27 46.31
CA MET A 7 9.26 45.40 45.31
C MET A 7 9.78 45.57 43.87
N LEU A 8 10.88 46.31 43.66
CA LEU A 8 11.48 46.47 42.33
C LEU A 8 12.13 45.16 41.81
N CYS A 9 12.80 44.40 42.68
CA CYS A 9 13.33 43.08 42.30
C CYS A 9 12.21 42.07 42.00
N GLY A 10 11.09 42.11 42.74
CA GLY A 10 9.95 41.22 42.52
C GLY A 10 9.27 41.42 41.17
N LEU A 11 9.15 42.67 40.69
CA LEU A 11 8.60 43.00 39.37
C LEU A 11 9.48 42.48 38.22
N GLN A 12 10.79 42.71 38.26
CA GLN A 12 11.70 42.24 37.20
C GLN A 12 11.80 40.70 37.15
N ILE A 13 11.79 40.03 38.30
CA ILE A 13 11.82 38.56 38.36
C ILE A 13 10.51 37.99 37.83
N SER A 14 9.37 38.59 38.18
CA SER A 14 8.05 38.17 37.70
C SER A 14 7.90 38.33 36.17
N ASP A 15 8.36 39.45 35.62
CA ASP A 15 8.31 39.70 34.18
C ASP A 15 9.20 38.70 33.40
N TRP A 16 10.38 38.39 33.95
CA TRP A 16 11.27 37.37 33.38
C TRP A 16 10.65 35.96 33.43
N ILE A 17 9.95 35.62 34.52
CA ILE A 17 9.21 34.36 34.63
C ILE A 17 8.12 34.28 33.54
N GLY A 18 7.38 35.36 33.30
CA GLY A 18 6.37 35.41 32.24
C GLY A 18 6.96 35.25 30.83
N VAL A 19 8.11 35.89 30.56
CA VAL A 19 8.82 35.73 29.27
C VAL A 19 9.30 34.28 29.08
N VAL A 20 9.88 33.67 30.13
CA VAL A 20 10.31 32.27 30.09
C VAL A 20 9.13 31.32 29.87
N GLU A 21 7.98 31.58 30.50
CA GLU A 21 6.76 30.79 30.33
C GLU A 21 6.25 30.81 28.87
N ILE A 22 6.26 31.99 28.23
CA ILE A 22 5.89 32.13 26.82
C ILE A 22 6.86 31.36 25.92
N ILE A 23 8.17 31.45 26.18
CA ILE A 23 9.20 30.74 25.41
C ILE A 23 9.02 29.22 25.55
N VAL A 24 8.86 28.72 26.78
CA VAL A 24 8.70 27.28 27.05
C VAL A 24 7.42 26.76 26.41
N THR A 25 6.31 27.46 26.57
CA THR A 25 5.02 27.06 25.98
C THR A 25 5.09 27.03 24.45
N SER A 26 5.74 28.04 23.85
CA SER A 26 5.95 28.10 22.39
C SER A 26 6.84 26.95 21.89
N ALA A 27 7.93 26.66 22.61
CA ALA A 27 8.85 25.58 22.26
C ALA A 27 8.16 24.20 22.31
N ILE A 28 7.34 23.95 23.35
CA ILE A 28 6.54 22.72 23.46
C ILE A 28 5.54 22.63 22.30
N GLY A 29 4.85 23.73 21.98
CA GLY A 29 3.90 23.78 20.87
C GLY A 29 4.56 23.44 19.53
N ILE A 30 5.71 24.04 19.23
CA ILE A 30 6.49 23.75 18.03
C ILE A 30 6.94 22.28 18.00
N TRP A 31 7.44 21.75 19.12
CA TRP A 31 7.87 20.36 19.19
C TRP A 31 6.71 19.39 18.92
N ILE A 32 5.55 19.59 19.55
CA ILE A 32 4.35 18.77 19.30
C ILE A 32 3.97 18.85 17.81
N ALA A 33 3.92 20.05 17.24
CA ALA A 33 3.57 20.27 15.84
C ALA A 33 4.53 19.52 14.89
N VAL A 34 5.84 19.66 15.08
CA VAL A 34 6.86 18.98 14.27
C VAL A 34 6.75 17.45 14.42
N THR A 35 6.55 16.96 15.63
CA THR A 35 6.44 15.51 15.89
C THR A 35 5.20 14.91 15.23
N VAL A 36 4.05 15.60 15.32
CA VAL A 36 2.80 15.17 14.70
C VAL A 36 2.92 15.21 13.18
N GLN A 37 3.44 16.31 12.62
CA GLN A 37 3.62 16.46 11.17
C GLN A 37 4.55 15.38 10.59
N ASN A 38 5.72 15.13 11.21
CA ASN A 38 6.64 14.10 10.74
C ASN A 38 5.99 12.71 10.74
N ASN A 39 5.20 12.38 11.76
CA ASN A 39 4.49 11.11 11.82
C ASN A 39 3.40 10.97 10.74
N LEU A 40 2.65 12.05 10.48
CA LEU A 40 1.66 12.10 9.41
C LEU A 40 2.30 11.97 8.03
N THR A 41 3.39 12.69 7.77
CA THR A 41 4.14 12.63 6.50
C THR A 41 4.68 11.23 6.24
N LYS A 42 5.34 10.61 7.23
CA LYS A 42 5.82 9.22 7.10
C LYS A 42 4.69 8.22 6.89
N SER A 43 3.51 8.47 7.45
CA SER A 43 2.33 7.64 7.23
C SER A 43 1.80 7.76 5.80
N ARG A 44 1.71 9.00 5.29
CA ARG A 44 1.29 9.29 3.92
C ARG A 44 2.23 8.65 2.89
N TYR A 45 3.54 8.83 3.06
CA TYR A 45 4.53 8.26 2.15
C TYR A 45 4.42 6.73 2.03
N LEU A 46 4.24 6.04 3.16
CA LEU A 46 4.10 4.58 3.14
C LEU A 46 2.79 4.13 2.46
N LYS A 47 1.68 4.86 2.68
CA LYS A 47 0.42 4.59 1.97
C LYS A 47 0.59 4.77 0.47
N GLU A 48 1.24 5.85 0.07
CA GLU A 48 1.51 6.16 -1.34
C GLU A 48 2.37 5.10 -2.01
N TYR A 49 3.43 4.63 -1.33
CA TYR A 49 4.22 3.50 -1.78
C TYR A 49 3.35 2.26 -2.08
N PHE A 50 2.54 1.81 -1.11
CA PHE A 50 1.71 0.62 -1.33
C PHE A 50 0.60 0.84 -2.37
N ILE A 51 0.05 2.05 -2.48
CA ILE A 51 -0.90 2.39 -3.54
C ILE A 51 -0.23 2.28 -4.91
N ASN A 52 1.03 2.71 -5.03
CA ASN A 52 1.78 2.59 -6.28
C ASN A 52 2.10 1.12 -6.59
N GLU A 53 2.47 0.29 -5.61
CA GLU A 53 2.60 -1.16 -5.83
C GLU A 53 1.30 -1.79 -6.38
N VAL A 54 0.13 -1.39 -5.87
CA VAL A 54 -1.16 -1.87 -6.40
C VAL A 54 -1.41 -1.39 -7.84
N LYS A 55 -1.05 -0.15 -8.16
CA LYS A 55 -1.14 0.37 -9.55
C LYS A 55 -0.20 -0.38 -10.48
N ASP A 56 1.01 -0.70 -10.04
CA ASP A 56 1.97 -1.47 -10.82
C ASP A 56 1.44 -2.87 -11.13
N ILE A 57 0.80 -3.53 -10.15
CA ILE A 57 0.11 -4.82 -10.38
C ILE A 57 -0.96 -4.68 -11.47
N ARG A 58 -1.79 -3.63 -11.40
CA ARG A 58 -2.82 -3.37 -12.41
C ARG A 58 -2.22 -3.23 -13.80
N ASP A 59 -1.13 -2.47 -13.93
CA ASP A 59 -0.50 -2.18 -15.21
C ASP A 59 0.24 -3.41 -15.79
N LEU A 60 0.84 -4.24 -14.92
CA LEU A 60 1.38 -5.55 -15.30
C LEU A 60 0.29 -6.47 -15.84
N TYR A 61 -0.86 -6.55 -15.19
CA TYR A 61 -2.00 -7.33 -15.69
C TYR A 61 -2.49 -6.79 -17.03
N LYS A 62 -2.63 -5.47 -17.19
CA LYS A 62 -3.03 -4.86 -18.46
C LYS A 62 -2.09 -5.27 -19.61
N SER A 63 -0.79 -5.23 -19.37
CA SER A 63 0.22 -5.67 -20.34
C SER A 63 0.11 -7.16 -20.65
N PHE A 64 -0.04 -8.00 -19.62
CA PHE A 64 -0.21 -9.45 -19.76
C PHE A 64 -1.46 -9.82 -20.57
N ILE A 65 -2.62 -9.24 -20.26
CA ILE A 65 -3.87 -9.47 -20.99
C ILE A 65 -3.74 -9.03 -22.46
N ASN A 66 -3.09 -7.89 -22.72
CA ASN A 66 -2.85 -7.44 -24.09
C ASN A 66 -2.01 -8.45 -24.89
N ARG A 67 -0.97 -9.03 -24.27
CA ARG A 67 -0.12 -10.07 -24.89
C ARG A 67 -0.89 -11.37 -25.14
N LEU A 68 -1.75 -11.79 -24.21
CA LEU A 68 -2.67 -12.92 -24.42
C LEU A 68 -3.58 -12.69 -25.65
N TYR A 69 -4.11 -11.48 -25.78
CA TYR A 69 -5.04 -11.12 -26.85
C TYR A 69 -4.41 -11.10 -28.24
N LYS A 70 -3.14 -10.69 -28.30
CA LYS A 70 -2.33 -10.64 -29.52
C LYS A 70 -1.64 -11.97 -29.87
N SER A 71 -1.80 -13.00 -29.04
CA SER A 71 -1.16 -14.30 -29.23
C SER A 71 0.36 -14.22 -29.29
N GLU A 72 0.95 -13.38 -28.43
CA GLU A 72 2.39 -13.12 -28.39
C GLU A 72 3.13 -13.96 -27.32
N ILE A 73 2.46 -14.89 -26.65
CA ILE A 73 3.02 -15.62 -25.49
C ILE A 73 2.73 -17.11 -25.53
N SER A 74 3.70 -17.90 -25.06
CA SER A 74 3.59 -19.34 -24.89
C SER A 74 2.93 -19.72 -23.56
N ALA A 75 2.56 -20.99 -23.41
CA ALA A 75 2.04 -21.52 -22.15
C ALA A 75 3.07 -21.41 -21.01
N ILE A 76 4.36 -21.58 -21.35
CA ILE A 76 5.47 -21.48 -20.40
C ILE A 76 5.59 -20.04 -19.90
N ASP A 77 5.57 -19.05 -20.80
CA ASP A 77 5.62 -17.63 -20.44
C ASP A 77 4.45 -17.24 -19.52
N ILE A 78 3.25 -17.73 -19.82
CA ILE A 78 2.06 -17.49 -19.01
C ILE A 78 2.24 -18.05 -17.59
N LYS A 79 2.71 -19.29 -17.48
CA LYS A 79 2.93 -19.96 -16.20
C LYS A 79 4.00 -19.24 -15.37
N ASP A 80 5.11 -18.86 -15.99
CA ASP A 80 6.20 -18.15 -15.33
C ASP A 80 5.75 -16.75 -14.88
N TRP A 81 4.98 -16.06 -15.71
CA TRP A 81 4.37 -14.78 -15.34
C TRP A 81 3.44 -14.93 -14.12
N PHE A 82 2.58 -15.95 -14.08
CA PHE A 82 1.73 -16.21 -12.93
C PHE A 82 2.53 -16.49 -11.66
N LYS A 83 3.64 -17.23 -11.74
CA LYS A 83 4.51 -17.47 -10.58
C LYS A 83 5.08 -16.17 -10.01
N VAL A 84 5.60 -15.29 -10.87
CA VAL A 84 6.11 -13.98 -10.47
C VAL A 84 5.00 -13.13 -9.83
N MET A 85 3.80 -13.17 -10.41
CA MET A 85 2.65 -12.42 -9.90
C MET A 85 2.14 -12.98 -8.55
N SER A 86 2.21 -14.30 -8.34
CA SER A 86 1.91 -14.93 -7.04
C SER A 86 2.83 -14.39 -5.95
N GLU A 87 4.14 -14.39 -6.18
CA GLU A 87 5.11 -13.87 -5.20
C GLU A 87 4.88 -12.39 -4.91
N ARG A 88 4.63 -11.58 -5.94
CA ARG A 88 4.41 -10.13 -5.78
C ARG A 88 3.13 -9.83 -5.00
N THR A 89 2.01 -10.49 -5.32
CA THR A 89 0.74 -10.30 -4.59
C THR A 89 0.84 -10.77 -3.13
N GLN A 90 1.50 -11.90 -2.88
CA GLN A 90 1.73 -12.41 -1.52
C GLN A 90 2.61 -11.47 -0.69
N ASN A 91 3.70 -10.94 -1.27
CA ASN A 91 4.58 -10.00 -0.59
C ASN A 91 3.85 -8.69 -0.25
N LEU A 92 3.05 -8.16 -1.18
CA LEU A 92 2.23 -6.97 -0.94
C LEU A 92 1.29 -7.20 0.25
N ASP A 93 0.50 -8.27 0.23
CA ASP A 93 -0.46 -8.56 1.31
C ASP A 93 0.25 -8.83 2.65
N LYS A 94 1.40 -9.52 2.64
CA LYS A 94 2.23 -9.72 3.84
C LYS A 94 2.63 -8.39 4.48
N PHE A 95 3.26 -7.50 3.73
CA PHE A 95 3.76 -6.23 4.28
C PHE A 95 2.63 -5.27 4.65
N LEU A 96 1.51 -5.28 3.91
CA LEU A 96 0.30 -4.54 4.30
C LEU A 96 -0.23 -5.00 5.65
N CYS A 97 -0.27 -6.33 5.88
CA CYS A 97 -0.68 -6.89 7.16
C CYS A 97 0.30 -6.55 8.28
N GLU A 98 1.61 -6.54 8.03
CA GLU A 98 2.62 -6.17 9.03
C GLU A 98 2.47 -4.69 9.46
N GLU A 99 2.23 -3.78 8.51
CA GLU A 99 2.22 -2.34 8.75
C GLU A 99 0.86 -1.76 9.17
N TYR A 100 -0.26 -2.37 8.78
CA TYR A 100 -1.61 -1.85 9.04
C TYR A 100 -2.50 -2.81 9.84
N CYS A 101 -3.47 -2.25 10.57
CA CYS A 101 -4.50 -3.03 11.27
C CYS A 101 -5.66 -3.38 10.33
N LYS A 102 -6.25 -4.57 10.52
CA LYS A 102 -7.53 -4.99 9.88
C LYS A 102 -7.49 -4.92 8.35
N PHE A 103 -6.53 -5.62 7.76
CA PHE A 103 -6.53 -5.91 6.32
C PHE A 103 -7.06 -7.32 6.08
N ASP A 104 -7.89 -7.47 5.05
CA ASP A 104 -8.12 -8.79 4.46
C ASP A 104 -6.82 -9.23 3.80
N SER A 105 -6.13 -10.23 4.36
CA SER A 105 -4.80 -10.68 3.94
C SER A 105 -4.76 -11.38 2.59
N PHE A 106 -5.89 -11.59 1.92
CA PHE A 106 -5.93 -12.44 0.72
C PHE A 106 -6.72 -11.86 -0.44
N LEU A 107 -7.19 -10.61 -0.36
CA LEU A 107 -8.08 -10.02 -1.36
C LEU A 107 -7.51 -10.08 -2.79
N ILE A 108 -6.26 -9.66 -3.00
CA ILE A 108 -5.65 -9.70 -4.34
C ILE A 108 -5.14 -11.12 -4.65
N VAL A 109 -4.54 -11.80 -3.68
CA VAL A 109 -3.99 -13.16 -3.84
C VAL A 109 -5.06 -14.14 -4.30
N SER A 110 -6.24 -14.11 -3.68
CA SER A 110 -7.37 -14.99 -4.04
C SER A 110 -7.85 -14.73 -5.46
N LYS A 111 -8.03 -13.46 -5.84
CA LYS A 111 -8.46 -13.11 -7.20
C LYS A 111 -7.40 -13.47 -8.24
N HIS A 112 -6.13 -13.30 -7.93
CA HIS A 112 -5.03 -13.76 -8.79
C HIS A 112 -5.06 -15.29 -8.98
N ALA A 113 -5.23 -16.06 -7.91
CA ALA A 113 -5.31 -17.52 -7.98
C ALA A 113 -6.50 -17.98 -8.84
N GLU A 114 -7.65 -17.32 -8.72
CA GLU A 114 -8.82 -17.58 -9.56
C GLU A 114 -8.52 -17.36 -11.06
N ILE A 115 -7.86 -16.26 -11.40
CA ILE A 115 -7.45 -15.95 -12.77
C ILE A 115 -6.49 -17.01 -13.31
N GLN A 116 -5.46 -17.35 -12.52
CA GLN A 116 -4.49 -18.37 -12.89
C GLN A 116 -5.19 -19.70 -13.14
N GLN A 117 -6.05 -20.14 -12.22
CA GLN A 117 -6.79 -21.40 -12.36
C GLN A 117 -7.65 -21.39 -13.62
N LYS A 118 -8.39 -20.29 -13.87
CA LYS A 118 -9.25 -20.21 -15.04
C LYS A 118 -8.46 -20.29 -16.35
N ILE A 119 -7.41 -19.48 -16.50
CA ILE A 119 -6.62 -19.43 -17.73
C ILE A 119 -5.89 -20.75 -17.99
N THR A 120 -5.31 -21.36 -16.94
CA THR A 120 -4.60 -22.65 -17.09
C THR A 120 -5.53 -23.84 -17.30
N SER A 121 -6.82 -23.69 -17.01
CA SER A 121 -7.85 -24.71 -17.28
C SER A 121 -8.49 -24.57 -18.67
N MET A 122 -8.16 -23.54 -19.44
CA MET A 122 -8.69 -23.36 -20.79
C MET A 122 -8.10 -24.41 -21.75
N ASP A 123 -8.93 -24.93 -22.65
CA ASP A 123 -8.53 -25.97 -23.60
C ASP A 123 -7.36 -25.50 -24.47
N GLU A 124 -7.40 -24.24 -24.92
CA GLU A 124 -6.35 -23.66 -25.77
C GLU A 124 -4.99 -23.63 -25.06
N PHE A 125 -4.98 -23.45 -23.73
CA PHE A 125 -3.74 -23.48 -22.94
C PHE A 125 -3.15 -24.89 -22.89
N ASN A 126 -4.00 -25.91 -22.69
CA ASN A 126 -3.57 -27.30 -22.53
C ASN A 126 -3.17 -27.93 -23.87
N GLU A 127 -3.95 -27.68 -24.92
CA GLU A 127 -3.70 -28.20 -26.27
C GLU A 127 -2.41 -27.62 -26.87
N ASN A 128 -2.11 -26.35 -26.56
CA ASN A 128 -0.96 -25.64 -27.12
C ASN A 128 0.19 -25.48 -26.11
N TYR A 129 0.28 -26.34 -25.10
CA TYR A 129 1.27 -26.21 -24.02
C TYR A 129 2.73 -26.16 -24.52
N LYS A 130 3.03 -26.88 -25.60
CA LYS A 130 4.37 -26.92 -26.24
C LYS A 130 4.52 -25.95 -27.40
N ALA A 131 3.47 -25.23 -27.78
CA ALA A 131 3.50 -24.30 -28.89
C ALA A 131 4.27 -23.02 -28.51
N PRO A 132 4.93 -22.36 -29.47
CA PRO A 132 5.64 -21.11 -29.20
C PRO A 132 4.69 -19.96 -28.83
N THR A 133 3.41 -20.04 -29.22
CA THR A 133 2.37 -19.06 -28.89
C THR A 133 1.02 -19.75 -28.71
N ILE A 134 0.12 -19.14 -27.92
CA ILE A 134 -1.25 -19.59 -27.76
C ILE A 134 -2.20 -18.56 -28.41
N SER A 135 -3.15 -19.07 -29.19
CA SER A 135 -4.29 -18.30 -29.68
C SER A 135 -5.56 -18.70 -28.95
N PHE A 136 -6.01 -17.85 -28.03
CA PHE A 136 -7.29 -18.02 -27.34
C PHE A 136 -8.47 -17.74 -28.27
N ALA A 137 -9.54 -18.53 -28.15
CA ALA A 137 -10.79 -18.28 -28.84
C ALA A 137 -11.48 -17.02 -28.29
N ASN A 138 -12.42 -16.46 -29.05
CA ASN A 138 -13.14 -15.25 -28.65
C ASN A 138 -13.95 -15.45 -27.35
N SER A 139 -14.50 -16.64 -27.12
CA SER A 139 -15.18 -17.01 -25.87
C SER A 139 -14.23 -16.91 -24.67
N SER A 140 -13.05 -17.52 -24.77
CA SER A 140 -12.01 -17.51 -23.75
C SER A 140 -11.49 -16.10 -23.51
N LYS A 141 -11.28 -15.31 -24.58
CA LYS A 141 -10.92 -13.88 -24.47
C LYS A 141 -11.97 -13.09 -23.68
N ASN A 142 -13.26 -13.28 -23.96
CA ASN A 142 -14.34 -12.61 -23.22
C ASN A 142 -14.34 -12.97 -21.73
N GLU A 143 -14.07 -14.24 -21.39
CA GLU A 143 -13.97 -14.68 -20.01
C GLU A 143 -12.74 -14.05 -19.30
N ILE A 144 -11.59 -14.02 -19.98
CA ILE A 144 -10.39 -13.33 -19.50
C ILE A 144 -10.67 -11.85 -19.25
N LEU A 145 -11.44 -11.19 -20.13
CA LEU A 145 -11.81 -9.77 -19.96
C LEU A 145 -12.67 -9.55 -18.73
N LYS A 146 -13.66 -10.42 -18.50
CA LYS A 146 -14.51 -10.37 -17.31
C LYS A 146 -13.67 -10.49 -16.04
N LEU A 147 -12.77 -11.48 -15.99
CA LEU A 147 -11.84 -11.67 -14.88
C LEU A 147 -10.93 -10.45 -14.65
N HIS A 148 -10.44 -9.83 -15.73
CA HIS A 148 -9.62 -8.61 -15.64
C HIS A 148 -10.42 -7.41 -15.09
N SER A 149 -11.69 -7.28 -15.48
CA SER A 149 -12.58 -6.25 -14.93
C SER A 149 -12.82 -6.46 -13.44
N GLU A 150 -13.09 -7.69 -13.01
CA GLU A 150 -13.30 -8.03 -11.60
C GLU A 150 -12.02 -7.79 -10.78
N LEU A 151 -10.85 -8.16 -11.31
CA LEU A 151 -9.57 -7.81 -10.69
C LEU A 151 -9.40 -6.30 -10.54
N SER A 152 -9.78 -5.51 -11.54
CA SER A 152 -9.67 -4.05 -11.48
C SER A 152 -10.53 -3.46 -10.34
N CYS A 153 -11.72 -4.02 -10.09
CA CYS A 153 -12.53 -3.68 -8.93
C CYS A 153 -11.82 -4.03 -7.62
N VAL A 154 -11.25 -5.24 -7.52
CA VAL A 154 -10.51 -5.71 -6.35
C VAL A 154 -9.29 -4.83 -6.05
N LEU A 155 -8.52 -4.45 -7.08
CA LEU A 155 -7.36 -3.55 -6.93
C LEU A 155 -7.79 -2.15 -6.50
N THR A 156 -8.91 -1.64 -7.03
CA THR A 156 -9.47 -0.35 -6.62
C THR A 156 -9.91 -0.37 -5.17
N GLN A 157 -10.60 -1.43 -4.74
CA GLN A 157 -10.96 -1.64 -3.34
C GLN A 157 -9.72 -1.65 -2.45
N ARG A 158 -8.66 -2.34 -2.87
CA ARG A 158 -7.40 -2.38 -2.11
C ARG A 158 -6.78 -0.99 -1.94
N ILE A 159 -6.81 -0.13 -2.98
CA ILE A 159 -6.32 1.25 -2.87
C ILE A 159 -7.12 2.03 -1.82
N ILE A 160 -8.45 1.87 -1.79
CA ILE A 160 -9.34 2.50 -0.81
C ILE A 160 -8.99 2.01 0.62
N ASP A 161 -8.77 0.70 0.79
CA ASP A 161 -8.36 0.11 2.06
C ASP A 161 -7.03 0.71 2.56
N ILE A 162 -6.02 0.80 1.69
CA ILE A 162 -4.71 1.38 2.03
C ILE A 162 -4.84 2.85 2.41
N ASN A 163 -5.61 3.61 1.63
CA ASN A 163 -5.79 5.02 1.88
C ASN A 163 -6.51 5.28 3.23
N SER A 164 -7.49 4.43 3.58
CA SER A 164 -8.22 4.51 4.85
C SER A 164 -7.52 3.81 6.03
N ALA A 165 -6.44 3.07 5.78
CA ALA A 165 -5.76 2.23 6.75
C ALA A 165 -5.22 3.00 7.98
N LYS A 166 -5.29 2.34 9.14
CA LYS A 166 -4.65 2.79 10.38
C LYS A 166 -3.39 1.97 10.65
N LYS A 167 -2.28 2.65 10.94
CA LYS A 167 -0.99 2.00 11.25
C LYS A 167 -1.14 1.07 12.45
N ARG A 168 -0.47 -0.07 12.38
CA ARG A 168 -0.38 -1.03 13.47
C ARG A 168 0.48 -0.46 14.58
N LYS A 169 -0.01 -0.47 15.82
CA LYS A 169 0.79 -0.10 16.99
C LYS A 169 1.81 -1.22 17.23
N LYS A 170 3.09 -0.99 16.90
CA LYS A 170 4.17 -1.94 17.24
C LYS A 170 4.27 -1.98 18.77
N LYS A 171 4.00 -3.13 19.40
CA LYS A 171 4.32 -3.32 20.82
C LYS A 171 5.85 -3.19 20.93
N LYS A 172 6.35 -2.28 21.78
CA LYS A 172 7.76 -2.29 22.17
C LYS A 172 8.04 -3.67 22.75
N LYS A 173 8.95 -4.44 22.15
CA LYS A 173 9.57 -5.55 22.87
C LYS A 173 10.35 -4.90 24.01
N SER A 174 9.92 -5.12 25.24
CA SER A 174 10.78 -4.91 26.40
C SER A 174 11.99 -5.83 26.21
N ILE A 175 13.16 -5.22 26.06
CA ILE A 175 14.45 -5.90 26.23
C ILE A 175 14.63 -6.11 27.73
#